data_AF-A0A6H1ZX93-F1
#
_entry.id   AF-A0A6H1ZX93-F1
#
_cell.length_a   1.000
_cell.length_b   1.000
_cell.length_c   1.000
_cell.angle_alpha   90.00
_cell.angle_beta   90.00
_cell.angle_gamma   90.00
#
_symmetry.space_group_name_H-M   'P 1'
#
loop_
_entity.id
_entity.type
_entity.pdbx_description
1 polymer ?
#
loop_
_entity_poly.entity_id
_entity_poly.type
_entity_poly.pdbx_seq_one_letter_code
_entity_poly.pdbx_strand_id
1 'polypeptide(L)' 'MDITEALEWLDGKRSMTNIIPQDPFETWQVRISEADAAMMQQAYWFVKAHEEFKVR' A
#
# COMPACT_ATOMS: atom_id res chain seq x y z
N MET A 1 -3.99 5.44 6.94
CA MET A 1 -2.91 4.53 7.31
C MET A 1 -2.57 4.67 8.76
N ASP A 2 -2.97 3.66 9.54
CA ASP A 2 -2.44 3.38 10.86
C ASP A 2 -1.39 2.26 10.79
N ILE A 3 -0.78 1.89 11.92
CA ILE A 3 0.30 0.90 11.94
C ILE A 3 -0.15 -0.51 11.54
N THR A 4 -1.38 -0.90 11.90
CA THR A 4 -1.93 -2.20 11.56
C THR A 4 -2.15 -2.28 10.05
N GLU A 5 -2.76 -1.25 9.47
CA GLU A 5 -2.96 -1.14 8.02
C GLU A 5 -1.63 -1.19 7.27
N ALA A 6 -0.60 -0.48 7.76
CA ALA A 6 0.72 -0.49 7.14
C ALA A 6 1.38 -1.87 7.17
N LEU A 7 1.29 -2.58 8.30
CA LEU A 7 1.82 -3.95 8.41
C LEU A 7 1.08 -4.93 7.48
N GLU A 8 -0.23 -4.80 7.35
CA GLU A 8 -1.01 -5.63 6.42
C GLU A 8 -0.64 -5.40 4.95
N TRP A 9 -0.32 -4.16 4.57
CA TRP A 9 0.22 -3.84 3.24
C TRP A 9 1.57 -4.53 3.01
N LEU A 10 2.48 -4.48 3.97
CA LEU A 10 3.81 -5.10 3.86
C LEU A 10 3.78 -6.63 3.90
N ASP A 11 2.78 -7.22 4.57
CA ASP A 11 2.56 -8.67 4.64
C ASP A 11 1.78 -9.22 3.43
N GLY A 12 1.48 -8.37 2.43
CA GLY A 12 0.80 -8.75 1.20
C GLY A 12 -0.69 -9.11 1.36
N LYS A 13 -1.31 -8.68 2.47
CA LYS A 13 -2.73 -8.96 2.77
C LYS A 13 -3.70 -7.99 2.07
N ARG A 14 -3.18 -6.93 1.43
CA ARG A 14 -3.97 -5.84 0.84
C ARG A 14 -3.61 -5.64 -0.63
N SER A 15 -4.59 -5.18 -1.40
CA SER A 15 -4.45 -4.75 -2.80
C SER A 15 -5.54 -3.73 -3.17
N MET A 16 -5.22 -2.85 -4.11
CA MET A 16 -6.08 -1.80 -4.67
C MET A 16 -7.05 -2.32 -5.74
N THR A 17 -7.03 -3.63 -6.05
CA THR A 17 -7.84 -4.26 -7.10
C THR A 17 -9.34 -3.92 -7.04
N ASN A 18 -9.91 -3.82 -5.84
CA ASN A 18 -11.33 -3.52 -5.63
C ASN A 18 -11.66 -2.02 -5.62
N ILE A 19 -10.65 -1.15 -5.59
CA ILE A 19 -10.80 0.31 -5.50
C ILE A 19 -10.54 0.95 -6.86
N ILE A 20 -9.55 0.45 -7.61
CA ILE A 20 -9.22 1.01 -8.92
C ILE A 20 -10.28 0.63 -9.94
N PRO A 21 -10.87 1.63 -10.65
CA PRO A 21 -11.83 1.38 -11.71
C PRO A 21 -11.27 0.46 -12.78
N GLN A 22 -12.07 -0.55 -13.18
CA GLN A 22 -11.70 -1.49 -14.23
C GLN A 22 -11.52 -0.82 -15.58
N ASP A 23 -12.28 0.22 -15.90
CA ASP A 23 -12.17 0.88 -17.20
C ASP A 23 -11.03 1.92 -17.26
N PRO A 24 -10.24 1.97 -18.36
CA PRO A 24 -10.20 0.98 -19.44
C PRO A 24 -9.48 -0.31 -19.02
N PHE A 25 -10.05 -1.47 -19.39
CA PHE A 25 -9.62 -2.79 -18.94
C PHE A 25 -8.18 -3.12 -19.33
N GLU A 26 -7.73 -2.65 -20.49
CA GLU A 26 -6.38 -2.90 -21.04
C GLU A 26 -5.27 -2.35 -20.14
N THR A 27 -5.58 -1.35 -19.31
CA THR A 27 -4.62 -0.71 -18.41
C THR A 27 -4.90 -1.01 -16.94
N TRP A 28 -5.95 -1.78 -16.65
CA TRP A 28 -6.41 -1.98 -15.27
C TRP A 28 -5.39 -2.70 -14.41
N GLN A 29 -4.78 -3.78 -14.91
CA GLN A 29 -3.77 -4.53 -14.15
C GLN A 29 -2.53 -3.68 -13.89
N VAL A 30 -2.14 -2.82 -14.84
CA VAL A 30 -1.00 -1.90 -14.69
C VAL A 30 -1.30 -0.87 -13.61
N ARG A 31 -2.47 -0.24 -13.66
CA ARG A 31 -2.90 0.75 -12.66
C ARG A 31 -2.99 0.14 -11.25
N ILE A 32 -3.49 -1.08 -11.13
CA ILE A 32 -3.50 -1.81 -9.84
C ILE A 32 -2.07 -2.01 -9.35
N SER A 33 -1.18 -2.49 -10.21
CA SER A 33 0.20 -2.78 -9.83
C SER A 33 0.95 -1.52 -9.38
N GLU A 34 0.77 -0.41 -10.08
CA GLU A 34 1.35 0.89 -9.74
C GLU A 34 0.80 1.42 -8.40
N ALA A 35 -0.50 1.29 -8.18
CA ALA A 35 -1.12 1.72 -6.94
C ALA A 35 -0.73 0.84 -5.74
N ASP A 36 -0.67 -0.49 -5.93
CA ASP A 36 -0.19 -1.42 -4.90
C ASP A 36 1.26 -1.11 -4.53
N ALA A 37 2.12 -0.80 -5.51
CA ALA A 37 3.50 -0.38 -5.26
C ALA A 37 3.58 0.93 -4.47
N ALA A 38 2.76 1.93 -4.82
CA ALA A 38 2.69 3.20 -4.11
C ALA A 38 2.22 3.01 -2.65
N MET A 39 1.22 2.17 -2.42
CA MET A 39 0.69 1.86 -1.09
C MET A 39 1.71 1.11 -0.23
N MET A 40 2.43 0.13 -0.80
CA MET A 40 3.54 -0.54 -0.11
C MET A 40 4.66 0.43 0.25
N GLN A 41 5.03 1.34 -0.65
CA GLN A 41 6.06 2.36 -0.36
C GLN A 41 5.62 3.27 0.78
N GLN A 42 4.36 3.72 0.77
CA GLN A 42 3.80 4.52 1.86
C GLN A 42 3.79 3.75 3.19
N ALA A 43 3.39 2.48 3.17
CA ALA A 43 3.38 1.60 4.35
C ALA A 43 4.79 1.42 4.94
N TYR A 44 5.80 1.22 4.10
CA TYR A 44 7.20 1.14 4.53
C TYR A 44 7.63 2.40 5.29
N TRP A 45 7.38 3.58 4.72
CA TRP A 45 7.78 4.84 5.35
C TRP A 45 7.01 5.11 6.64
N PHE A 46 5.73 4.72 6.68
CA PHE A 46 4.92 4.83 7.89
C PHE A 46 5.49 3.97 9.02
N VAL A 47 5.78 2.68 8.76
CA VAL A 47 6.37 1.77 9.76
C VAL A 47 7.75 2.28 10.19
N LYS A 48 8.59 2.71 9.25
CA LYS A 48 9.92 3.24 9.56
C LYS A 48 9.85 4.43 10.50
N ALA A 49 9.00 5.42 10.20
CA ALA A 49 8.81 6.58 11.07
C ALA A 49 8.28 6.17 12.44
N HIS A 50 7.30 5.26 12.50
CA HIS A 50 6.75 4.76 13.75
C HIS A 50 7.82 4.14 14.65
N GLU A 51 8.72 3.32 14.10
CA GLU A 51 9.83 2.72 14.85
C GLU A 51 10.89 3.76 15.26
N GLU A 52 11.23 4.72 14.38
CA GLU A 52 12.18 5.79 14.71
C GLU A 52 11.69 6.71 15.85
N PHE A 53 10.39 7.00 15.91
CA PHE A 53 9.80 7.86 16.95
C PHE A 53 9.36 7.12 18.21
N LYS A 54 9.16 5.79 18.18
CA LYS A 54 8.93 4.96 19.38
C LYS A 54 10.14 4.88 20.32
N VAL A 55 11.34 5.04 19.77
CA VAL A 55 12.61 4.86 20.50
C VAL A 55 13.09 6.16 21.17
N ARG A 56 12.29 7.24 21.11
CA ARG A 56 12.51 8.50 21.83
C ARG A 56 11.63 8.61 23.06
#